data_AF-A0A0R2SGR7-F1
#
_entry.id   AF-A0A0R2SGR7-F1
#
_cell.length_a   1.000
_cell.length_b   1.000
_cell.length_c   1.000
_cell.angle_alpha   90.00
_cell.angle_beta   90.00
_cell.angle_gamma   90.00
#
_symmetry.space_group_name_H-M   'P 1'
#
loop_
_entity.id
_entity.type
_entity.pdbx_description
1 polymer ?
#
loop_
_entity_poly.entity_id
_entity_poly.type
_entity_poly.pdbx_seq_one_letter_code
_entity_poly.pdbx_strand_id
1 'polypeptide(L)'
;MLEAKNNDELPEIPPKRYFTIGEVGELCLVKPHVLRYWEAEFPQLKPVKRRGNRRYYQRGDVILIRQIKSLLYEQGYTIGGARLKMNDKSEPVAVSAVSDVALKTIINELEA
;
A
#
# COMPACT_ATOMS: atom_id res chain seq x y z
N MET A 1 -10.22 -6.32 -20.15
CA MET A 1 -11.09 -5.50 -19.28
C MET A 1 -10.92 -6.01 -17.86
N LEU A 2 -10.27 -5.25 -16.98
CA LEU A 2 -10.17 -5.60 -15.56
C LEU A 2 -10.74 -4.43 -14.78
N GLU A 3 -11.81 -4.71 -14.04
CA GLU A 3 -12.77 -3.75 -13.51
C GLU A 3 -12.14 -2.84 -12.46
N ALA A 4 -11.99 -1.55 -12.81
CA ALA A 4 -11.67 -0.47 -11.90
C ALA A 4 -12.93 -0.03 -11.12
N LYS A 5 -13.51 -0.95 -10.35
CA LYS A 5 -14.58 -0.63 -9.40
C LYS A 5 -14.12 -1.07 -8.02
N ASN A 6 -14.37 -0.24 -7.02
CA ASN A 6 -13.97 -0.34 -5.62
C ASN A 6 -12.65 0.40 -5.29
N ASN A 7 -12.64 1.70 -5.57
CA ASN A 7 -11.85 2.64 -4.78
C ASN A 7 -12.69 3.13 -3.59
N ASP A 8 -12.03 3.38 -2.46
CA ASP A 8 -12.45 4.28 -1.37
C ASP A 8 -13.08 3.81 -0.05
N GLU A 9 -13.10 2.52 0.30
CA GLU A 9 -13.19 2.14 1.73
C GLU A 9 -12.30 0.94 2.03
N LEU A 10 -10.97 1.14 2.00
CA LEU A 10 -10.10 0.16 2.65
C LEU A 10 -10.27 0.34 4.16
N PRO A 11 -10.69 -0.70 4.90
CA PRO A 11 -10.91 -0.59 6.34
C PRO A 11 -9.65 -0.06 7.03
N GLU A 12 -9.86 0.72 8.10
CA GLU A 12 -8.77 1.28 8.88
C GLU A 12 -7.83 0.14 9.30
N ILE A 13 -6.53 0.35 9.08
CA ILE A 13 -5.52 -0.64 9.44
C ILE A 13 -5.56 -0.73 10.98
N PRO A 14 -5.92 -1.88 11.56
CA PRO A 14 -5.95 -2.02 13.01
C PRO A 14 -4.58 -1.67 13.62
N PRO A 15 -4.49 -1.25 14.88
CA PRO A 15 -3.21 -1.01 15.56
C PRO A 15 -2.46 -2.31 15.90
N LYS A 16 -2.53 -3.32 15.03
CA LYS A 16 -1.86 -4.62 15.15
C LYS A 16 -0.46 -4.50 14.56
N ARG A 17 0.54 -5.04 15.27
CA ARG A 17 1.95 -5.00 14.81
C ARG A 17 2.24 -5.95 13.65
N TYR A 18 1.49 -7.05 13.54
CA TYR A 18 1.70 -8.09 12.54
C TYR A 18 0.37 -8.54 11.95
N PHE A 19 0.31 -8.61 10.63
CA PHE A 19 -0.82 -9.06 9.84
C PHE A 19 -0.43 -10.35 9.09
N THR A 20 -1.36 -11.27 8.99
CA THR A 20 -1.21 -12.47 8.16
C THR A 20 -1.55 -12.16 6.71
N ILE A 21 -1.09 -12.99 5.77
CA ILE A 21 -1.40 -12.80 4.34
C ILE A 21 -2.91 -12.75 4.04
N GLY A 22 -3.73 -13.45 4.83
CA GLY A 22 -5.19 -13.42 4.72
C GLY A 22 -5.74 -12.06 5.13
N GLU A 23 -5.37 -11.59 6.33
CA GLU A 23 -5.77 -10.27 6.82
C GLU A 23 -5.34 -9.15 5.88
N VAL A 24 -4.10 -9.18 5.37
CA VAL A 24 -3.64 -8.17 4.40
C VAL A 24 -4.42 -8.23 3.10
N GLY A 25 -4.79 -9.44 2.66
CA GLY A 25 -5.63 -9.62 1.49
C GLY A 25 -7.01 -9.01 1.66
N GLU A 26 -7.62 -9.18 2.82
CA GLU A 26 -8.89 -8.55 3.18
C GLU A 26 -8.76 -7.02 3.29
N LEU A 27 -7.73 -6.51 3.96
CA LEU A 27 -7.48 -5.08 4.16
C LEU A 27 -7.19 -4.31 2.87
N CYS A 28 -6.65 -4.98 1.85
CA CYS A 28 -6.30 -4.37 0.56
C CYS A 28 -7.26 -4.78 -0.58
N LEU A 29 -8.19 -5.70 -0.30
CA LEU A 29 -9.04 -6.37 -1.30
C LEU A 29 -8.22 -7.04 -2.42
N VAL A 30 -7.11 -7.67 -2.03
CA VAL A 30 -6.18 -8.36 -2.95
C VAL A 30 -6.12 -9.84 -2.59
N LYS A 31 -6.19 -10.73 -3.58
CA LYS A 31 -6.14 -12.17 -3.33
C LYS A 31 -4.77 -12.59 -2.75
N PRO A 32 -4.71 -13.53 -1.79
CA PRO A 32 -3.45 -13.93 -1.16
C PRO A 32 -2.36 -14.40 -2.14
N HIS A 33 -2.72 -15.02 -3.27
CA HIS A 33 -1.75 -15.44 -4.27
C HIS A 33 -1.06 -14.27 -4.98
N VAL A 34 -1.77 -13.14 -5.17
CA VAL A 34 -1.21 -11.91 -5.75
C VAL A 34 -0.18 -11.31 -4.78
N LEU A 35 -0.48 -11.31 -3.49
CA LEU A 35 0.46 -10.86 -2.46
C LEU A 35 1.74 -11.72 -2.43
N ARG A 36 1.62 -13.04 -2.63
CA ARG A 36 2.79 -13.93 -2.78
C ARG A 36 3.61 -13.60 -4.01
N TYR A 37 2.95 -13.25 -5.11
CA TYR A 37 3.64 -12.87 -6.33
C TYR A 37 4.35 -11.52 -6.17
N TRP A 38 3.69 -10.54 -5.54
CA TRP A 38 4.31 -9.26 -5.21
C TRP A 38 5.51 -9.41 -4.27
N GLU A 39 5.49 -10.34 -3.31
CA GLU A 39 6.69 -10.62 -2.49
C GLU A 39 7.90 -11.07 -3.33
N ALA A 40 7.70 -11.78 -4.44
CA ALA A 40 8.78 -12.19 -5.32
C ALA A 40 9.29 -11.04 -6.21
N GLU A 41 8.39 -10.16 -6.65
CA GLU A 41 8.70 -9.06 -7.57
C GLU A 41 9.23 -7.82 -6.85
N PHE A 42 8.75 -7.54 -5.65
CA PHE A 42 9.10 -6.35 -4.86
C PHE A 42 10.04 -6.72 -3.72
N PRO A 43 11.37 -6.53 -3.88
CA PRO A 43 12.33 -6.85 -2.82
C PRO A 43 12.20 -5.96 -1.58
N GLN A 44 11.45 -4.87 -1.66
CA GLN A 44 11.11 -3.99 -0.52
C GLN A 44 10.05 -4.62 0.39
N LEU A 45 9.19 -5.50 -0.17
CA LEU A 45 8.17 -6.22 0.56
C LEU A 45 8.79 -7.47 1.21
N LYS A 46 9.38 -7.32 2.41
CA LYS A 46 10.04 -8.42 3.12
C LYS A 46 9.19 -8.88 4.31
N PRO A 47 8.20 -9.77 4.11
CA PRO A 47 7.45 -10.29 5.23
C PRO A 47 8.38 -11.03 6.19
N VAL A 48 8.16 -10.84 7.49
CA VAL A 48 8.91 -11.51 8.54
C VAL A 48 8.54 -12.99 8.53
N LYS A 49 9.50 -13.83 8.16
CA LYS A 49 9.36 -15.29 8.20
C LYS A 49 9.61 -15.77 9.63
N ARG A 50 8.60 -16.34 10.28
CA ARG A 50 8.75 -17.03 11.58
C ARG A 50 8.71 -18.55 11.41
N ARG A 51 9.00 -19.26 12.52
CA ARG A 51 8.84 -20.73 12.63
C ARG A 51 7.50 -21.17 12.05
N GLY A 52 7.54 -22.21 11.21
CA GLY A 52 6.36 -22.75 10.52
C GLY A 52 6.04 -22.11 9.16
N ASN A 53 7.01 -21.43 8.53
CA ASN A 53 6.87 -20.83 7.19
C ASN A 53 5.69 -19.85 7.03
N ARG A 54 5.23 -19.28 8.16
CA ARG A 54 4.18 -18.27 8.19
C ARG A 54 4.80 -16.90 7.92
N ARG A 55 4.15 -16.15 7.03
CA ARG A 55 4.55 -14.82 6.60
C ARG A 55 3.74 -13.79 7.38
N TYR A 56 4.46 -12.90 8.07
CA TYR A 56 3.86 -11.80 8.81
C TYR A 56 4.25 -10.48 8.15
N TYR A 57 3.25 -9.68 7.83
CA TYR A 57 3.38 -8.35 7.28
C TYR A 57 3.28 -7.34 8.41
N GLN A 58 4.12 -6.31 8.40
CA GLN A 58 4.02 -5.18 9.30
C GLN A 58 3.13 -4.10 8.70
N ARG A 59 2.81 -3.07 9.50
CA ARG A 59 2.08 -1.89 9.01
C ARG A 59 2.76 -1.24 7.80
N GLY A 60 4.10 -1.18 7.80
CA GLY A 60 4.88 -0.67 6.67
C GLY A 60 4.63 -1.47 5.39
N ASP A 61 4.61 -2.80 5.47
CA ASP A 61 4.34 -3.67 4.32
C ASP A 61 2.92 -3.45 3.77
N VAL A 62 1.92 -3.27 4.64
CA VAL A 62 0.54 -2.99 4.23
C VAL A 62 0.45 -1.66 3.46
N ILE A 63 1.18 -0.64 3.90
CA ILE A 63 1.25 0.66 3.21
C ILE A 63 1.88 0.49 1.82
N LEU A 64 2.97 -0.27 1.71
CA LEU A 64 3.60 -0.57 0.42
C LEU A 64 2.65 -1.31 -0.52
N ILE A 65 1.90 -2.29 -0.02
CA ILE A 65 0.91 -3.05 -0.81
C ILE A 65 -0.19 -2.13 -1.33
N ARG A 66 -0.67 -1.17 -0.52
CA ARG A 66 -1.63 -0.16 -0.98
C ARG A 66 -1.04 0.72 -2.09
N GLN A 67 0.21 1.16 -1.95
CA GLN A 67 0.91 1.92 -3.00
C GLN A 67 1.05 1.11 -4.29
N ILE A 68 1.49 -0.15 -4.22
CA ILE A 68 1.61 -1.05 -5.38
C ILE A 68 0.26 -1.18 -6.09
N LYS A 69 -0.83 -1.37 -5.32
CA LYS A 69 -2.18 -1.43 -5.87
C LYS A 69 -2.52 -0.15 -6.64
N SER A 70 -2.33 1.03 -6.05
CA SER A 70 -2.59 2.30 -6.73
C SER A 70 -1.73 2.46 -8.00
N LEU A 71 -0.45 2.09 -7.97
CA LEU A 71 0.42 2.14 -9.15
C LEU A 71 -0.09 1.25 -10.30
N LEU A 72 -0.56 0.05 -9.99
CA LEU A 72 -1.02 -0.91 -11.00
C LEU A 72 -2.42 -0.57 -11.52
N TYR A 73 -3.35 -0.23 -10.63
CA TYR A 73 -4.77 -0.07 -10.96
C TYR A 73 -5.15 1.36 -11.33
N GLU A 74 -4.63 2.38 -10.64
CA GLU A 74 -4.96 3.78 -10.93
C GLU A 74 -4.07 4.32 -12.04
N GLN A 75 -2.77 4.01 -11.98
CA GLN A 75 -1.78 4.60 -12.88
C GLN A 75 -1.44 3.68 -14.08
N GLY A 76 -1.92 2.44 -14.08
CA GLY A 76 -1.73 1.51 -15.19
C GLY A 76 -0.29 1.07 -15.41
N TYR A 77 0.57 1.17 -14.39
CA TYR A 77 1.94 0.66 -14.50
C TYR A 77 1.94 -0.87 -14.63
N THR A 78 2.94 -1.41 -15.32
CA THR A 78 3.26 -2.83 -15.23
C THR A 78 3.98 -3.11 -13.91
N ILE A 79 4.02 -4.36 -13.49
CA ILE A 79 4.67 -4.77 -12.24
C ILE A 79 6.15 -4.35 -12.21
N GLY A 80 6.86 -4.49 -13.33
CA GLY A 80 8.23 -3.98 -13.48
C GLY A 80 8.32 -2.45 -13.41
N GLY A 81 7.38 -1.73 -14.04
CA GLY A 81 7.33 -0.26 -13.98
C GLY A 81 7.04 0.28 -12.58
N ALA A 82 6.12 -0.36 -11.85
CA ALA A 82 5.83 -0.06 -10.45
C ALA A 82 7.05 -0.33 -9.55
N ARG A 83 7.78 -1.43 -9.81
CA ARG A 83 9.02 -1.75 -9.08
C ARG A 83 10.10 -0.69 -9.28
N LEU A 84 10.34 -0.26 -10.53
CA LEU A 84 11.29 0.80 -10.84
C LEU A 84 10.91 2.09 -10.11
N LYS A 85 9.65 2.51 -10.22
CA LYS A 85 9.14 3.73 -9.58
C LYS A 85 9.24 3.68 -8.05
N MET A 86 8.99 2.53 -7.43
CA MET A 86 9.18 2.33 -5.98
C MET A 86 10.66 2.30 -5.58
N ASN A 87 11.53 1.80 -6.43
CA ASN A 87 12.97 1.80 -6.17
C ASN A 87 13.54 3.22 -6.25
N ASP A 88 13.10 4.00 -7.23
CA ASP A 88 13.50 5.40 -7.40
C ASP A 88 12.92 6.32 -6.31
N LYS A 89 11.74 6.00 -5.80
CA LYS A 89 11.08 6.72 -4.68
C LYS A 89 11.45 6.19 -3.29
N SER A 90 12.53 5.45 -3.12
CA SER A 90 12.96 4.92 -1.81
C SER A 90 13.50 5.99 -0.83
N GLU A 91 12.98 7.21 -0.91
CA GLU A 91 12.94 8.14 0.20
C GLU A 91 11.66 7.87 1.01
N PRO A 92 11.72 7.79 2.35
CA PRO A 92 10.58 7.42 3.18
C PRO A 92 9.59 8.59 3.19
N VAL A 93 8.69 8.62 2.22
CA VAL A 93 7.49 9.44 2.35
C VAL A 93 6.59 8.72 3.37
N ALA A 94 6.87 8.99 4.64
CA ALA A 94 5.86 8.98 5.67
C ALA A 94 4.62 9.61 5.05
N VAL A 95 3.58 8.81 4.82
CA VAL A 95 2.29 9.31 4.43
C VAL A 95 1.86 10.16 5.62
N SER A 96 2.19 11.45 5.52
CA SER A 96 1.55 12.51 6.25
C SER A 96 0.07 12.24 6.07
N ALA A 97 -0.60 11.97 7.19
CA ALA A 97 -1.96 12.44 7.33
C ALA A 97 -1.89 13.96 7.11
N VAL A 98 -1.90 14.38 5.84
CA VAL A 98 -2.23 15.75 5.49
C VAL A 98 -3.72 15.79 5.74
N SER A 99 -4.08 16.10 7.00
CA SER A 99 -5.44 16.42 7.35
C SER A 99 -5.93 17.44 6.33
N ASP A 100 -6.99 17.08 5.59
CA ASP A 100 -7.74 17.93 4.65
C ASP A 100 -7.96 19.37 5.16
N VAL A 101 -7.99 19.51 6.49
CA VAL A 101 -8.06 20.76 7.24
C VAL A 101 -6.90 21.71 6.91
N ALA A 102 -5.66 21.22 6.78
CA ALA A 102 -4.47 22.06 6.58
C ALA A 102 -4.42 22.72 5.18
N LEU A 103 -4.97 22.07 4.15
CA LEU A 103 -5.06 22.67 2.81
C LEU A 103 -6.15 23.74 2.75
N LYS A 104 -7.25 23.58 3.51
CA LYS A 104 -8.33 24.58 3.56
C LYS A 104 -7.91 25.87 4.28
N THR A 105 -7.06 25.77 5.31
CA THR A 105 -6.62 26.97 6.05
C THR A 105 -5.73 27.89 5.22
N ILE A 106 -4.84 27.33 4.38
CA ILE A 106 -3.91 28.12 3.55
C ILE A 106 -4.63 28.80 2.38
N ILE A 107 -5.65 28.16 1.81
CA ILE A 107 -6.43 28.74 0.70
C ILE A 107 -7.23 29.97 1.17
N ASN A 108 -7.79 29.93 2.39
CA ASN A 108 -8.54 31.06 2.94
C ASN A 108 -7.67 32.27 3.31
N GLU A 109 -6.35 32.12 3.41
CA GLU A 109 -5.43 33.21 3.81
C GLU A 109 -4.88 33.99 2.61
N LEU A 110 -5.03 33.46 1.38
CA LEU A 110 -4.56 34.11 0.14
C LEU A 110 -5.67 34.84 -0.64
N GLU A 111 -6.94 34.68 -0.23
CA GLU A 111 -8.10 35.38 -0.81
C GLU A 111 -8.65 36.50 0.10
N ALA A 112 -7.90 36.93 1.12
CA ALA A 112 -8.22 38.05 2.02
C ALA A 112 -7.33 39.27 1.80
#